data_AF-A0A968WK77-F1
#
_entry.id   AF-A0A968WK77-F1
#
_cell.length_a   1.000
_cell.length_b   1.000
_cell.length_c   1.000
_cell.angle_alpha   90.00
_cell.angle_beta   90.00
_cell.angle_gamma   90.00
#
_symmetry.space_group_name_H-M   'P 1'
#
loop_
_entity.id
_entity.type
_entity.pdbx_description
1 polymer ?
#
loop_
_entity_poly.entity_id
_entity_poly.type
_entity_poly.pdbx_seq_one_letter_code
_entity_poly.pdbx_strand_id
1 'polypeptide(L)'
;MKNLIYTFALLFLAVCTQAQQFEGTIKWSFKSDFELSEEQMQQMAAARKQLEMQLNNPEFKKQMEANPQLKKMVEQQAKVLESMGDKGMAGLFPESMIVKIKGQNARTIIDESKETLYLGSSGKQYELNPKEKTYRELSYATQENDQLKNTFEVQKTSETTTIAGYKCTKFYLTSKDPQLAAGKEMKQVLWVTTELNLDARFLKQASKGGNANWFYDQVEGIPMRIEVSIPQGNITMEATEVTKGKVSDAEFEIPAGYKAIEP
;
A
#
# COMPACT_ATOMS: atom_id res chain seq x y z
N MET A 1 -13.49 55.69 29.51
CA MET A 1 -13.49 54.80 28.33
C MET A 1 -12.08 54.61 27.73
N LYS A 2 -11.08 54.21 28.54
CA LYS A 2 -9.72 53.89 28.05
C LYS A 2 -9.15 52.57 28.61
N ASN A 3 -9.86 51.93 29.55
CA ASN A 3 -9.39 50.72 30.23
C ASN A 3 -10.15 49.44 29.80
N LEU A 4 -10.98 49.52 28.76
CA LEU A 4 -11.77 48.37 28.26
C LEU A 4 -11.20 47.76 26.96
N ILE A 5 -10.09 48.30 26.46
CA ILE A 5 -9.49 47.87 25.18
C ILE A 5 -8.35 46.85 25.40
N TYR A 6 -7.75 46.81 26.60
CA TYR A 6 -6.64 45.89 26.88
C TYR A 6 -7.07 44.47 27.26
N THR A 7 -8.34 44.24 27.62
CA THR A 7 -8.83 42.90 27.99
C THR A 7 -9.18 42.03 26.79
N PHE A 8 -9.38 42.62 25.60
CA PHE A 8 -9.73 41.88 24.38
C PHE A 8 -8.50 41.41 23.57
N ALA A 9 -7.32 42.03 23.76
CA ALA A 9 -6.09 41.64 23.07
C ALA A 9 -5.40 40.42 23.70
N LEU A 10 -5.77 40.03 24.93
CA LEU A 10 -5.19 38.88 25.65
C LEU A 10 -5.99 37.57 25.45
N LEU A 11 -7.13 37.61 24.77
CA LEU A 11 -7.99 36.45 24.48
C LEU A 11 -7.80 35.88 23.05
N PHE A 12 -6.97 36.51 22.22
CA PHE A 12 -6.66 36.05 20.85
C PHE A 12 -5.31 35.31 20.73
N LEU A 13 -4.64 35.04 21.85
CA LEU A 13 -3.66 33.95 21.98
C LEU A 13 -4.37 32.65 22.37
N ALA A 14 -5.60 32.46 21.88
CA ALA A 14 -6.20 31.15 21.72
C ALA A 14 -5.34 30.41 20.69
N VAL A 15 -4.25 29.85 21.22
CA VAL A 15 -3.53 28.67 20.77
C VAL A 15 -4.24 28.08 19.55
N CYS A 16 -3.77 28.45 18.36
CA CYS A 16 -3.90 27.59 17.21
C CYS A 16 -3.08 26.34 17.55
N THR A 17 -3.62 25.47 18.41
CA THR A 17 -3.33 24.05 18.40
C THR A 17 -3.86 23.60 17.05
N GLN A 18 -3.13 23.89 15.98
CA GLN A 18 -3.15 23.02 14.83
C GLN A 18 -2.78 21.68 15.44
N ALA A 19 -3.78 20.80 15.56
CA ALA A 19 -3.58 19.45 16.06
C ALA A 19 -2.39 18.91 15.29
N GLN A 20 -1.29 18.66 15.99
CA GLN A 20 -0.03 18.28 15.36
C GLN A 20 -0.34 17.05 14.50
N GLN A 21 -0.21 17.22 13.17
CA GLN A 21 -0.41 16.11 12.25
C GLN A 21 0.64 15.04 12.58
N PHE A 22 0.26 13.78 12.44
CA PHE A 22 1.18 12.68 12.72
C PHE A 22 2.52 12.87 12.00
N GLU A 23 3.60 12.75 12.76
CA GLU A 23 4.96 12.63 12.25
C GLU A 23 5.58 11.39 12.91
N GLY A 24 6.12 10.49 12.10
CA GLY A 24 6.66 9.24 12.61
C GLY A 24 6.75 8.12 11.58
N THR A 25 6.94 6.92 12.09
CA THR A 25 7.04 5.68 11.30
C THR A 25 5.97 4.69 11.75
N ILE A 26 5.33 4.03 10.79
CA ILE A 26 4.45 2.89 11.04
C ILE A 26 5.02 1.68 10.29
N LYS A 27 5.10 0.54 10.97
CA LYS A 27 5.54 -0.74 10.39
C LYS A 27 4.38 -1.71 10.39
N TRP A 28 4.18 -2.40 9.27
CA TRP A 28 3.21 -3.48 9.11
C TRP A 28 3.93 -4.77 8.74
N SER A 29 3.34 -5.88 9.21
CA SER A 29 3.66 -7.23 8.77
C SER A 29 2.50 -7.82 8.00
N PHE A 30 2.81 -8.68 7.05
CA PHE A 30 1.84 -9.45 6.30
C PHE A 30 1.96 -10.91 6.68
N LYS A 31 0.81 -11.55 6.86
CA LYS A 31 0.68 -12.96 7.14
C LYS A 31 -0.36 -13.53 6.21
N SER A 32 -0.12 -14.75 5.73
CA SER A 32 -1.09 -15.50 4.96
C SER A 32 -1.06 -16.95 5.35
N ASP A 33 -2.21 -17.61 5.32
CA ASP A 33 -2.37 -19.05 5.57
C ASP A 33 -2.75 -19.79 4.27
N PHE A 34 -2.22 -19.34 3.12
CA PHE A 34 -2.44 -20.00 1.85
C PHE A 34 -1.92 -21.43 1.88
N GLU A 35 -2.84 -22.39 1.74
CA GLU A 35 -2.52 -23.78 1.51
C GLU A 35 -2.79 -24.12 0.04
N LEU A 36 -1.74 -24.53 -0.66
CA LEU A 36 -1.87 -25.09 -2.01
C LEU A 36 -2.08 -26.60 -1.89
N SER A 37 -3.03 -27.13 -2.67
CA SER A 37 -3.13 -28.58 -2.80
C SER A 37 -1.88 -29.15 -3.48
N GLU A 38 -1.58 -30.43 -3.26
CA GLU A 38 -0.48 -31.10 -3.97
C GLU A 38 -0.61 -30.97 -5.49
N GLU A 39 -1.83 -31.06 -6.01
CA GLU A 39 -2.12 -30.88 -7.43
C GLU A 39 -1.75 -29.47 -7.92
N GLN A 40 -2.10 -28.43 -7.15
CA GLN A 40 -1.75 -27.04 -7.50
C GLN A 40 -0.24 -26.82 -7.45
N MET A 41 0.45 -27.40 -6.46
CA MET A 41 1.91 -27.36 -6.39
C MET A 41 2.55 -28.03 -7.61
N GLN A 42 2.06 -29.21 -8.00
CA GLN A 42 2.54 -29.92 -9.20
C GLN A 42 2.27 -29.15 -10.48
N GLN A 43 1.08 -28.56 -10.63
CA GLN A 43 0.73 -27.73 -11.79
C GLN A 43 1.63 -26.49 -11.88
N MET A 44 1.89 -25.80 -10.78
CA MET A 44 2.82 -24.65 -10.77
C MET A 44 4.25 -25.08 -11.10
N ALA A 45 4.72 -26.20 -10.56
CA ALA A 45 6.05 -26.72 -10.86
C ALA A 45 6.18 -27.09 -12.35
N ALA A 46 5.15 -27.73 -12.91
CA ALA A 46 5.09 -28.03 -14.34
C ALA A 46 5.06 -26.75 -15.21
N ALA A 47 4.28 -25.75 -14.81
CA ALA A 47 4.20 -24.46 -15.50
C ALA A 47 5.55 -23.71 -15.50
N ARG A 48 6.25 -23.68 -14.35
CA ARG A 48 7.61 -23.12 -14.26
C ARG A 48 8.56 -23.83 -15.21
N LYS A 49 8.59 -25.16 -15.18
CA LYS A 49 9.46 -25.96 -16.06
C LYS A 49 9.14 -25.72 -17.54
N GLN A 50 7.86 -25.64 -17.89
CA GLN A 50 7.43 -25.37 -19.26
C GLN A 50 7.87 -23.97 -19.72
N LEU A 51 7.69 -22.95 -18.88
CA LEU A 51 8.14 -21.59 -19.20
C LEU A 51 9.65 -21.53 -19.37
N GLU A 52 10.42 -22.19 -18.50
CA GLU A 52 11.88 -22.26 -18.61
C GLU A 52 12.32 -22.93 -19.92
N MET A 53 11.67 -24.02 -20.33
CA MET A 53 11.93 -24.67 -21.61
C MET A 53 11.60 -23.75 -22.80
N GLN A 54 10.50 -22.99 -22.73
CA GLN A 54 10.13 -22.02 -23.77
C GLN A 54 11.14 -20.89 -23.85
N LEU A 55 11.52 -20.30 -22.72
CA LEU A 55 12.52 -19.24 -22.64
C LEU A 55 13.88 -19.66 -23.19
N ASN A 56 14.23 -20.94 -23.11
CA ASN A 56 15.47 -21.49 -23.65
C ASN A 56 15.38 -21.92 -25.13
N ASN A 57 14.19 -21.98 -25.72
CA ASN A 57 14.01 -22.36 -27.12
C ASN A 57 14.49 -21.25 -28.08
N PRO A 58 15.41 -21.53 -29.04
CA PRO A 58 15.92 -20.52 -29.97
C PRO A 58 14.87 -19.86 -30.88
N GLU A 59 13.83 -20.58 -31.32
CA GLU A 59 12.76 -20.01 -32.14
C GLU A 59 11.86 -19.09 -31.30
N PHE A 60 11.58 -19.48 -30.07
CA PHE A 60 10.80 -18.65 -29.15
C PHE A 60 11.54 -17.36 -28.77
N LYS A 61 12.86 -17.43 -28.54
CA LYS A 61 13.69 -16.23 -28.34
C LYS A 61 13.59 -15.27 -29.52
N LYS A 62 13.69 -15.78 -30.76
CA LYS A 62 13.51 -14.97 -31.97
C LYS A 62 12.11 -14.35 -32.06
N GLN A 63 11.07 -15.09 -31.67
CA GLN A 63 9.70 -14.56 -31.62
C GLN A 63 9.53 -13.46 -30.56
N MET A 64 10.13 -13.60 -29.39
CA MET A 64 10.11 -12.55 -28.35
C MET A 64 10.87 -11.29 -28.80
N GLU A 65 12.00 -11.45 -29.49
CA GLU A 65 12.75 -10.33 -30.07
C GLU A 65 11.96 -9.62 -31.16
N ALA A 66 11.24 -10.38 -32.00
CA ALA A 66 10.41 -9.83 -33.07
C ALA A 66 9.09 -9.22 -32.58
N ASN A 67 8.62 -9.58 -31.38
CA ASN A 67 7.35 -9.10 -30.82
C ASN A 67 7.54 -8.52 -29.40
N PRO A 68 7.72 -7.19 -29.30
CA PRO A 68 7.89 -6.51 -28.01
C PRO A 68 6.72 -6.71 -27.02
N GLN A 69 5.49 -6.93 -27.50
CA GLN A 69 4.35 -7.23 -26.62
C GLN A 69 4.45 -8.63 -26.03
N LEU A 70 4.80 -9.63 -26.86
CA LEU A 70 5.04 -10.99 -26.40
C LEU A 70 6.17 -11.02 -25.35
N LYS A 71 7.26 -10.30 -25.60
CA LYS A 71 8.36 -10.17 -24.65
C LYS A 71 7.89 -9.63 -23.30
N LYS A 72 7.17 -8.50 -23.27
CA LYS A 72 6.64 -7.93 -22.03
C LYS A 72 5.69 -8.90 -21.30
N MET A 73 4.83 -9.60 -22.03
CA MET A 73 3.91 -10.58 -21.46
C MET A 73 4.66 -11.74 -20.79
N VAL A 74 5.65 -12.31 -21.47
CA VAL A 74 6.47 -13.42 -20.98
C VAL A 74 7.31 -12.99 -19.77
N GLU A 75 7.94 -11.82 -19.83
CA GLU A 75 8.68 -11.24 -18.70
C GLU A 75 7.78 -11.01 -17.49
N GLN A 76 6.56 -10.51 -17.70
CA GLN A 76 5.58 -10.33 -16.63
C GLN A 76 5.15 -11.67 -16.02
N GLN A 77 4.88 -12.69 -16.84
CA GLN A 77 4.54 -14.03 -16.37
C GLN A 77 5.69 -14.68 -15.58
N ALA A 78 6.93 -14.55 -16.09
CA ALA A 78 8.12 -15.03 -15.41
C ALA A 78 8.29 -14.36 -14.04
N LYS A 79 8.12 -13.04 -13.96
CA LYS A 79 8.21 -12.27 -12.71
C LYS A 79 7.14 -12.68 -11.69
N VAL A 80 5.91 -12.96 -12.13
CA VAL A 80 4.85 -13.47 -11.25
C VAL A 80 5.22 -14.84 -10.70
N LEU A 81 5.63 -15.78 -11.56
CA LEU A 81 6.05 -17.11 -11.14
C LEU A 81 7.27 -17.07 -10.22
N GLU A 82 8.23 -16.19 -10.49
CA GLU A 82 9.40 -15.96 -9.64
C GLU A 82 8.97 -15.47 -8.25
N SER A 83 8.11 -14.46 -8.20
CA SER A 83 7.57 -13.89 -6.95
C SER A 83 6.86 -14.94 -6.11
N MET A 84 6.14 -15.88 -6.73
CA MET A 84 5.49 -16.98 -6.00
C MET A 84 6.49 -17.89 -5.28
N GLY A 85 7.67 -18.13 -5.85
CA GLY A 85 8.70 -18.94 -5.20
C GLY A 85 8.21 -20.32 -4.76
N ASP A 86 8.82 -20.81 -3.69
CA ASP A 86 8.36 -22.00 -2.96
C ASP A 86 7.17 -21.69 -2.03
N LYS A 87 6.87 -20.40 -1.82
CA LYS A 87 5.76 -19.91 -0.99
C LYS A 87 4.43 -19.88 -1.75
N GLY A 88 4.42 -20.22 -3.04
CA GLY A 88 3.22 -20.21 -3.87
C GLY A 88 2.54 -18.84 -3.90
N MET A 89 1.22 -18.81 -3.74
CA MET A 89 0.45 -17.56 -3.72
C MET A 89 0.89 -16.59 -2.62
N ALA A 90 1.41 -17.09 -1.50
CA ALA A 90 1.90 -16.23 -0.42
C ALA A 90 3.07 -15.35 -0.86
N GLY A 91 3.91 -15.80 -1.79
CA GLY A 91 5.03 -15.02 -2.32
C GLY A 91 4.62 -13.80 -3.17
N LEU A 92 3.35 -13.71 -3.55
CA LEU A 92 2.82 -12.52 -4.24
C LEU A 92 2.59 -11.34 -3.30
N PHE A 93 2.51 -11.58 -2.01
CA PHE A 93 2.32 -10.57 -0.99
C PHE A 93 3.66 -10.21 -0.37
N PRO A 94 3.90 -8.94 -0.06
CA PRO A 94 5.09 -8.58 0.70
C PRO A 94 5.04 -9.19 2.10
N GLU A 95 6.17 -9.28 2.78
CA GLU A 95 6.26 -9.71 4.18
C GLU A 95 6.16 -8.51 5.13
N SER A 96 6.66 -7.35 4.69
CA SER A 96 6.71 -6.15 5.50
C SER A 96 6.50 -4.87 4.69
N MET A 97 5.92 -3.87 5.36
CA MET A 97 5.79 -2.51 4.83
C MET A 97 6.15 -1.51 5.93
N ILE A 98 6.97 -0.52 5.60
CA ILE A 98 7.31 0.59 6.48
C ILE A 98 6.85 1.87 5.81
N VAL A 99 6.07 2.69 6.50
CA VAL A 99 5.69 4.03 6.02
C VAL A 99 6.25 5.07 6.98
N LYS A 100 7.10 5.94 6.45
CA LYS A 100 7.61 7.14 7.14
C LYS A 100 6.78 8.35 6.70
N ILE A 101 6.34 9.17 7.66
CA ILE A 101 5.39 10.25 7.42
C ILE A 101 5.88 11.54 8.09
N LYS A 102 5.83 12.64 7.34
CA LYS A 102 6.06 13.99 7.85
C LYS A 102 5.24 15.01 7.07
N GLY A 103 4.29 15.65 7.75
CA GLY A 103 3.33 16.53 7.09
C GLY A 103 2.58 15.79 5.98
N GLN A 104 2.65 16.31 4.75
CA GLN A 104 2.06 15.68 3.57
C GLN A 104 3.08 14.90 2.72
N ASN A 105 4.19 14.45 3.31
CA ASN A 105 5.16 13.59 2.63
C ASN A 105 5.12 12.18 3.21
N ALA A 106 5.24 11.18 2.33
CA ALA A 106 5.31 9.78 2.71
C ALA A 106 6.40 9.05 1.94
N ARG A 107 7.13 8.19 2.64
CA ARG A 107 8.04 7.22 2.04
C ARG A 107 7.63 5.82 2.47
N THR A 108 7.34 4.97 1.50
CA THR A 108 6.89 3.59 1.72
C THR A 108 7.99 2.65 1.26
N ILE A 109 8.39 1.73 2.12
CA ILE A 109 9.40 0.70 1.86
C ILE A 109 8.71 -0.66 2.01
N ILE A 110 8.82 -1.52 1.00
CA ILE A 110 8.20 -2.84 0.95
C ILE A 110 9.32 -3.87 0.77
N ASP A 111 9.42 -4.82 1.70
CA ASP A 111 10.43 -5.89 1.75
C ASP A 111 11.87 -5.40 1.51
N GLU A 112 12.18 -4.17 1.94
CA GLU A 112 13.47 -3.50 1.73
C GLU A 112 13.90 -3.33 0.26
N SER A 113 13.04 -3.71 -0.69
CA SER A 113 13.41 -3.90 -2.11
C SER A 113 12.65 -2.97 -3.04
N LYS A 114 11.41 -2.61 -2.68
CA LYS A 114 10.59 -1.66 -3.42
C LYS A 114 10.32 -0.46 -2.55
N GLU A 115 10.49 0.70 -3.12
CA GLU A 115 10.34 1.94 -2.39
C GLU A 115 9.57 2.97 -3.22
N THR A 116 8.62 3.65 -2.58
CA THR A 116 7.93 4.78 -3.19
C THR A 116 8.05 6.02 -2.31
N LEU A 117 8.19 7.17 -2.98
CA LEU A 117 8.26 8.48 -2.35
C LEU A 117 7.12 9.34 -2.87
N TYR A 118 6.28 9.84 -1.96
CA TYR A 118 5.20 10.78 -2.25
C TYR A 118 5.51 12.14 -1.63
N LEU A 119 5.50 13.17 -2.47
CA LEU A 119 5.72 14.57 -2.10
C LEU A 119 4.42 15.35 -2.21
N GLY A 120 3.75 15.60 -1.09
CA GLY A 120 2.42 16.21 -1.09
C GLY A 120 2.40 17.67 -1.55
N SER A 121 3.50 18.41 -1.36
CA SER A 121 3.61 19.80 -1.82
C SER A 121 3.51 19.94 -3.35
N SER A 122 4.04 18.96 -4.08
CA SER A 122 3.98 18.91 -5.54
C SER A 122 2.96 17.90 -6.08
N GLY A 123 2.36 17.09 -5.20
CA GLY A 123 1.50 15.96 -5.57
C GLY A 123 2.22 14.86 -6.37
N LYS A 124 3.56 14.82 -6.34
CA LYS A 124 4.37 13.91 -7.16
C LYS A 124 4.64 12.61 -6.43
N GLN A 125 4.73 11.52 -7.18
CA GLN A 125 5.13 10.22 -6.66
C GLN A 125 6.29 9.67 -7.49
N TYR A 126 7.23 9.02 -6.80
CA TYR A 126 8.40 8.39 -7.40
C TYR A 126 8.47 6.93 -6.97
N GLU A 127 8.86 6.07 -7.90
CA GLU A 127 9.36 4.73 -7.59
C GLU A 127 10.88 4.80 -7.53
N LEU A 128 11.43 4.26 -6.45
CA LEU A 128 12.86 4.25 -6.18
C LEU A 128 13.35 2.80 -6.25
N ASN A 129 14.44 2.56 -6.96
CA ASN A 129 15.13 1.27 -7.01
C ASN A 129 16.49 1.40 -6.33
N PRO A 130 16.61 1.04 -5.04
CA PRO A 130 17.85 1.16 -4.30
C PRO A 130 19.00 0.32 -4.85
N LYS A 131 18.70 -0.84 -5.44
CA LYS A 131 19.72 -1.75 -5.99
C LYS A 131 20.40 -1.15 -7.22
N GLU A 132 19.60 -0.57 -8.13
CA GLU A 132 20.11 0.02 -9.36
C GLU A 132 20.47 1.51 -9.23
N LYS A 133 20.10 2.13 -8.09
CA LYS A 133 20.19 3.58 -7.88
C LYS A 133 19.50 4.34 -9.00
N THR A 134 18.28 3.93 -9.31
CA THR A 134 17.44 4.57 -10.32
C THR A 134 16.13 5.03 -9.70
N TYR A 135 15.50 6.02 -10.33
CA TYR A 135 14.16 6.45 -9.98
C TYR A 135 13.35 6.79 -11.23
N ARG A 136 12.03 6.70 -11.12
CA ARG A 136 11.11 7.24 -12.12
C ARG A 136 9.94 7.95 -11.46
N GLU A 137 9.47 9.00 -12.10
CA GLU A 137 8.23 9.67 -11.71
C GLU A 137 7.05 8.78 -12.13
N LEU A 138 6.19 8.46 -11.18
CA LEU A 138 5.01 7.67 -11.42
C LEU A 138 3.90 8.61 -11.90
N SER A 139 3.67 8.63 -13.21
CA SER A 139 2.53 9.33 -13.81
C SER A 139 1.29 8.46 -13.73
N TYR A 140 0.55 8.56 -12.63
CA TYR A 140 -0.83 8.08 -12.61
C TYR A 140 -1.65 9.06 -13.43
N ALA A 141 -2.22 8.60 -14.55
CA ALA A 141 -3.34 9.31 -15.14
C ALA A 141 -4.33 9.56 -14.01
N THR A 142 -4.74 10.80 -13.82
CA THR A 142 -5.77 11.22 -12.85
C THR A 142 -7.15 10.71 -13.26
N GLN A 143 -7.24 9.47 -13.72
CA GLN A 143 -8.46 8.72 -13.59
C GLN A 143 -8.59 8.46 -12.09
N GLU A 144 -9.24 9.40 -11.39
CA GLU A 144 -10.15 9.00 -10.34
C GLU A 144 -10.96 7.87 -10.95
N ASN A 145 -10.61 6.63 -10.61
CA ASN A 145 -11.52 5.54 -10.86
C ASN A 145 -12.62 5.70 -9.80
N ASP A 146 -13.47 6.71 -10.01
CA ASP A 146 -14.67 7.04 -9.24
C ASP A 146 -15.59 5.82 -9.15
N GLN A 147 -15.36 4.81 -9.98
CA GLN A 147 -15.96 3.48 -9.91
C GLN A 147 -15.75 2.81 -8.54
N LEU A 148 -14.67 3.08 -7.80
CA LEU A 148 -14.47 2.45 -6.48
C LEU A 148 -15.22 3.16 -5.34
N LYS A 149 -15.64 4.43 -5.49
CA LYS A 149 -16.29 5.21 -4.40
C LYS A 149 -17.60 4.56 -3.90
N ASN A 150 -18.20 3.64 -4.66
CA ASN A 150 -19.45 2.96 -4.33
C ASN A 150 -19.39 1.42 -4.39
N THR A 151 -18.19 0.83 -4.41
CA THR A 151 -18.05 -0.64 -4.52
C THR A 151 -18.12 -1.37 -3.19
N PHE A 152 -17.99 -0.67 -2.06
CA PHE A 152 -18.02 -1.29 -0.73
C PHE A 152 -19.13 -0.72 0.13
N GLU A 153 -19.78 -1.60 0.87
CA GLU A 153 -20.59 -1.23 2.02
C GLU A 153 -19.74 -1.34 3.28
N VAL A 154 -19.64 -0.23 4.02
CA VAL A 154 -18.87 -0.15 5.26
C VAL A 154 -19.83 -0.20 6.45
N GLN A 155 -19.63 -1.18 7.33
CA GLN A 155 -20.37 -1.32 8.58
C GLN A 155 -19.41 -1.18 9.77
N LYS A 156 -19.55 -0.09 10.53
CA LYS A 156 -18.86 0.08 11.82
C LYS A 156 -19.49 -0.81 12.88
N THR A 157 -18.67 -1.42 13.74
CA THR A 157 -19.16 -2.22 14.87
C THR A 157 -18.80 -1.58 16.22
N SER A 158 -19.25 -2.17 17.32
CA SER A 158 -18.86 -1.82 18.69
C SER A 158 -17.63 -2.58 19.18
N GLU A 159 -17.11 -3.53 18.39
CA GLU A 159 -15.93 -4.31 18.76
C GLU A 159 -14.69 -3.41 18.74
N THR A 160 -13.88 -3.52 19.79
CA THR A 160 -12.62 -2.78 19.92
C THR A 160 -11.48 -3.69 20.31
N THR A 161 -10.27 -3.34 19.91
CA THR A 161 -9.04 -4.01 20.32
C THR A 161 -7.88 -3.00 20.39
N THR A 162 -6.73 -3.43 20.87
CA THR A 162 -5.50 -2.60 20.89
C THR A 162 -4.48 -3.21 19.93
N ILE A 163 -3.98 -2.40 18.98
CA ILE A 163 -2.97 -2.82 17.99
C ILE A 163 -1.83 -1.80 18.02
N ALA A 164 -0.59 -2.28 18.18
CA ALA A 164 0.60 -1.44 18.33
C ALA A 164 0.45 -0.31 19.38
N GLY A 165 -0.34 -0.55 20.44
CA GLY A 165 -0.60 0.42 21.50
C GLY A 165 -1.75 1.41 21.25
N TYR A 166 -2.49 1.30 20.14
CA TYR A 166 -3.58 2.19 19.78
C TYR A 166 -4.93 1.51 19.85
N LYS A 167 -5.94 2.21 20.37
CA LYS A 167 -7.31 1.69 20.39
C LYS A 167 -7.85 1.68 18.97
N CYS A 168 -8.37 0.53 18.57
CA CYS A 168 -8.92 0.30 17.24
C CYS A 168 -10.39 -0.12 17.33
N THR A 169 -11.21 0.36 16.40
CA THR A 169 -12.59 -0.07 16.21
C THR A 169 -12.69 -0.92 14.95
N LYS A 170 -13.50 -1.98 14.99
CA LYS A 170 -13.69 -2.88 13.86
C LYS A 170 -14.72 -2.35 12.86
N PHE A 171 -14.44 -2.56 11.59
CA PHE A 171 -15.33 -2.30 10.46
C PHE A 171 -15.39 -3.53 9.56
N TYR A 172 -16.57 -3.84 9.05
CA TYR A 172 -16.75 -4.79 7.95
C TYR A 172 -16.89 -4.05 6.64
N LEU A 173 -16.17 -4.51 5.64
CA LEU A 173 -16.26 -4.06 4.26
C LEU A 173 -16.81 -5.21 3.42
N THR A 174 -17.93 -4.97 2.75
CA THR A 174 -18.55 -5.94 1.83
C THR A 174 -18.50 -5.37 0.43
N SER A 175 -17.79 -6.05 -0.48
CA SER A 175 -17.78 -5.65 -1.90
C SER A 175 -19.12 -5.95 -2.56
N LYS A 176 -19.66 -4.98 -3.29
CA LYS A 176 -20.84 -5.07 -4.15
C LYS A 176 -20.48 -5.33 -5.61
N ASP A 177 -19.18 -5.33 -5.95
CA ASP A 177 -18.72 -5.55 -7.31
C ASP A 177 -18.71 -7.06 -7.65
N PRO A 178 -19.54 -7.51 -8.62
CA PRO A 178 -19.59 -8.92 -9.03
C PRO A 178 -18.26 -9.46 -9.57
N GLN A 179 -17.40 -8.59 -10.13
CA GLN A 179 -16.11 -8.96 -10.71
C GLN A 179 -15.04 -9.20 -9.63
N LEU A 180 -15.04 -8.40 -8.56
CA LEU A 180 -14.14 -8.58 -7.42
C LEU A 180 -14.57 -9.73 -6.51
N ALA A 181 -15.87 -10.00 -6.47
CA ALA A 181 -16.50 -11.06 -5.68
C ALA A 181 -16.31 -12.48 -6.26
N ALA A 182 -15.94 -12.63 -7.55
CA ALA A 182 -16.05 -13.91 -8.26
C ALA A 182 -17.41 -14.61 -8.05
N GLY A 183 -18.49 -13.82 -7.91
CA GLY A 183 -19.83 -14.30 -7.58
C GLY A 183 -20.12 -14.61 -6.10
N LYS A 184 -19.23 -14.28 -5.15
CA LYS A 184 -19.42 -14.42 -3.69
C LYS A 184 -19.08 -13.14 -2.92
N GLU A 185 -19.83 -12.82 -1.87
CA GLU A 185 -19.52 -11.68 -0.99
C GLU A 185 -18.07 -11.77 -0.47
N MET A 186 -17.20 -10.87 -0.95
CA MET A 186 -15.88 -10.68 -0.35
C MET A 186 -16.06 -9.82 0.90
N LYS A 187 -15.80 -10.43 2.07
CA LYS A 187 -15.82 -9.74 3.36
C LYS A 187 -14.38 -9.44 3.77
N GLN A 188 -14.14 -8.17 4.04
CA GLN A 188 -12.88 -7.67 4.57
C GLN A 188 -13.16 -7.07 5.95
N VAL A 189 -12.23 -7.27 6.88
CA VAL A 189 -12.28 -6.66 8.21
C VAL A 189 -11.18 -5.61 8.29
N LEU A 190 -11.54 -4.41 8.74
CA LEU A 190 -10.59 -3.36 9.10
C LEU A 190 -10.64 -3.10 10.59
N TRP A 191 -9.49 -2.99 11.22
CA TRP A 191 -9.35 -2.44 12.57
C TRP A 191 -8.68 -1.09 12.47
N VAL A 192 -9.40 -0.04 12.88
CA VAL A 192 -9.06 1.34 12.53
C VAL A 192 -8.88 2.17 13.78
N THR A 193 -7.82 2.98 13.84
CA THR A 193 -7.59 3.96 14.91
C THR A 193 -7.73 5.39 14.40
N THR A 194 -8.32 6.27 15.21
CA THR A 194 -8.38 7.72 14.97
C THR A 194 -7.36 8.49 15.82
N GLU A 195 -6.66 7.82 16.72
CA GLU A 195 -5.75 8.42 17.71
C GLU A 195 -4.43 8.94 17.10
N LEU A 196 -4.16 8.60 15.84
CA LEU A 196 -2.97 9.07 15.12
C LEU A 196 -3.13 10.49 14.57
N ASN A 197 -4.35 11.03 14.45
CA ASN A 197 -4.59 12.35 13.86
C ASN A 197 -3.90 12.51 12.47
N LEU A 198 -4.03 11.47 11.64
CA LEU A 198 -3.50 11.40 10.28
C LEU A 198 -4.68 11.33 9.30
N ASP A 199 -4.63 12.12 8.22
CA ASP A 199 -5.67 12.11 7.20
C ASP A 199 -5.54 10.87 6.31
N ALA A 200 -6.54 9.98 6.36
CA ALA A 200 -6.58 8.78 5.54
C ALA A 200 -6.57 9.07 4.03
N ARG A 201 -7.08 10.25 3.60
CA ARG A 201 -7.07 10.68 2.20
C ARG A 201 -5.65 10.93 1.70
N PHE A 202 -4.79 11.45 2.56
CA PHE A 202 -3.37 11.63 2.25
C PHE A 202 -2.69 10.28 2.03
N LEU A 203 -2.89 9.31 2.93
CA LEU A 203 -2.33 7.97 2.75
C LEU A 203 -2.87 7.27 1.50
N LYS A 204 -4.17 7.42 1.22
CA LYS A 204 -4.78 6.96 -0.02
C LYS A 204 -4.07 7.53 -1.24
N GLN A 205 -3.73 8.82 -1.22
CA GLN A 205 -3.02 9.47 -2.31
C GLN A 205 -1.57 8.98 -2.42
N ALA A 206 -0.87 8.84 -1.30
CA ALA A 206 0.49 8.30 -1.24
C ALA A 206 0.55 6.83 -1.70
N SER A 207 -0.54 6.07 -1.53
CA SER A 207 -0.63 4.66 -1.92
C SER A 207 -1.16 4.44 -3.34
N LYS A 208 -1.50 5.49 -4.12
CA LYS A 208 -2.05 5.34 -5.49
C LYS A 208 -1.13 4.57 -6.44
N GLY A 209 0.15 4.46 -6.10
CA GLY A 209 1.11 3.66 -6.82
C GLY A 209 1.32 2.21 -6.41
N GLY A 210 0.68 1.77 -5.33
CA GLY A 210 0.64 0.37 -4.94
C GLY A 210 -0.51 -0.38 -5.63
N ASN A 211 -0.32 -1.67 -5.90
CA ASN A 211 -1.36 -2.54 -6.47
C ASN A 211 -2.58 -2.77 -5.57
N ALA A 212 -2.66 -2.16 -4.39
CA ALA A 212 -3.76 -2.34 -3.46
C ALA A 212 -4.12 -1.03 -2.75
N ASN A 213 -5.37 -0.63 -2.89
CA ASN A 213 -5.94 0.57 -2.28
C ASN A 213 -6.56 0.21 -0.93
N TRP A 214 -5.76 0.27 0.12
CA TRP A 214 -6.15 -0.15 1.47
C TRP A 214 -6.91 0.91 2.28
N PHE A 215 -7.09 2.11 1.71
CA PHE A 215 -7.67 3.27 2.37
C PHE A 215 -9.00 3.64 1.71
N TYR A 216 -10.08 3.62 2.50
CA TYR A 216 -11.46 3.81 2.04
C TYR A 216 -11.98 5.15 2.51
N ASP A 217 -12.62 5.92 1.60
CA ASP A 217 -13.09 7.29 1.92
C ASP A 217 -14.17 7.30 3.01
N GLN A 218 -14.90 6.20 3.16
CA GLN A 218 -15.98 6.02 4.14
C GLN A 218 -15.47 5.62 5.54
N VAL A 219 -14.17 5.38 5.69
CA VAL A 219 -13.55 4.92 6.94
C VAL A 219 -12.69 6.04 7.52
N GLU A 220 -13.12 6.58 8.67
CA GLU A 220 -12.36 7.60 9.38
C GLU A 220 -11.23 6.95 10.21
N GLY A 221 -10.00 7.41 9.98
CA GLY A 221 -8.81 6.97 10.69
C GLY A 221 -7.90 6.06 9.86
N ILE A 222 -6.90 5.46 10.52
CA ILE A 222 -5.87 4.66 9.88
C ILE A 222 -6.11 3.17 10.18
N PRO A 223 -6.20 2.31 9.14
CA PRO A 223 -6.24 0.86 9.32
C PRO A 223 -4.94 0.36 9.98
N MET A 224 -5.08 -0.17 11.19
CA MET A 224 -4.02 -0.83 11.95
C MET A 224 -3.99 -2.33 11.69
N ARG A 225 -5.13 -2.92 11.28
CA ARG A 225 -5.16 -4.28 10.73
C ARG A 225 -6.18 -4.40 9.61
N ILE A 226 -5.82 -5.18 8.60
CA ILE A 226 -6.69 -5.56 7.48
C ILE A 226 -6.67 -7.08 7.39
N GLU A 227 -7.85 -7.69 7.44
CA GLU A 227 -8.04 -9.12 7.23
C GLU A 227 -8.89 -9.30 5.97
N VAL A 228 -8.38 -10.07 5.02
CA VAL A 228 -9.09 -10.41 3.78
C VAL A 228 -9.21 -11.92 3.73
N SER A 229 -10.44 -12.42 3.68
CA SER A 229 -10.72 -13.84 3.48
C SER A 229 -11.05 -14.10 2.02
N ILE A 230 -10.23 -14.90 1.34
CA ILE A 230 -10.50 -15.41 0.00
C ILE A 230 -10.63 -16.94 0.03
N PRO A 231 -11.25 -17.59 -0.98
CA PRO A 231 -11.47 -19.04 -0.96
C PRO A 231 -10.20 -19.88 -0.78
N GLN A 232 -9.04 -19.35 -1.18
CA GLN A 232 -7.74 -20.01 -1.09
C GLN A 232 -7.03 -19.81 0.27
N GLY A 233 -7.52 -18.89 1.10
CA GLY A 233 -6.88 -18.55 2.38
C GLY A 233 -7.21 -17.12 2.82
N ASN A 234 -6.71 -16.78 4.00
CA ASN A 234 -6.76 -15.47 4.61
C ASN A 234 -5.43 -14.74 4.45
N ILE A 235 -5.53 -13.42 4.28
CA ILE A 235 -4.42 -12.49 4.32
C ILE A 235 -4.66 -11.55 5.48
N THR A 236 -3.66 -11.37 6.33
CA THR A 236 -3.67 -10.38 7.41
C THR A 236 -2.51 -9.41 7.24
N MET A 237 -2.79 -8.13 7.10
CA MET A 237 -1.81 -7.05 7.23
C MET A 237 -2.04 -6.38 8.58
N GLU A 238 -1.07 -6.40 9.49
CA GLU A 238 -1.20 -5.85 10.85
C GLU A 238 -0.01 -4.94 11.18
N ALA A 239 -0.30 -3.76 11.73
CA ALA A 239 0.68 -2.83 12.24
C ALA A 239 1.37 -3.44 13.47
N THR A 240 2.69 -3.58 13.40
CA THR A 240 3.51 -4.17 14.47
C THR A 240 4.15 -3.10 15.34
N GLU A 241 4.41 -1.91 14.78
CA GLU A 241 5.07 -0.82 15.49
C GLU A 241 4.60 0.53 14.97
N VAL A 242 4.39 1.48 15.88
CA VAL A 242 4.16 2.90 15.57
C VAL A 242 5.09 3.73 16.44
N THR A 243 5.99 4.45 15.79
CA THR A 243 6.96 5.32 16.46
C THR A 243 6.67 6.77 16.09
N LYS A 244 6.14 7.53 17.05
CA LYS A 244 5.93 8.98 16.95
C LYS A 244 7.25 9.70 17.18
N GLY A 245 7.55 10.70 16.34
CA GLY A 245 8.75 11.50 16.52
C GLY A 245 9.22 12.15 15.24
N LYS A 246 10.27 12.96 15.36
CA LYS A 246 10.83 13.70 14.23
C LYS A 246 11.39 12.76 13.18
N VAL A 247 10.96 12.94 11.93
CA VAL A 247 11.52 12.26 10.75
C VAL A 247 12.43 13.23 10.00
N SER A 248 13.58 12.74 9.54
CA SER A 248 14.55 13.55 8.79
C SER A 248 13.96 14.02 7.46
N ASP A 249 14.25 15.25 7.04
CA ASP A 249 13.82 15.75 5.73
C ASP A 249 14.45 14.95 4.58
N ALA A 250 15.66 14.42 4.77
CA ALA A 250 16.35 13.56 3.81
C ALA A 250 15.60 12.25 3.49
N GLU A 251 14.65 11.85 4.35
CA GLU A 251 13.76 10.71 4.06
C GLU A 251 12.81 11.01 2.91
N PHE A 252 12.54 12.29 2.63
CA PHE A 252 11.61 12.74 1.61
C PHE A 252 12.30 13.40 0.42
N GLU A 253 13.57 13.03 0.20
CA GLU A 253 14.37 13.46 -0.93
C GLU A 253 14.77 12.24 -1.76
N ILE A 254 14.95 12.43 -3.07
CA ILE A 254 15.57 11.40 -3.92
C ILE A 254 17.04 11.30 -3.49
N PRO A 255 17.54 10.12 -3.09
CA PRO A 255 18.89 10.01 -2.57
C PRO A 255 19.96 10.42 -3.60
N ALA A 256 21.04 11.03 -3.12
CA ALA A 256 22.14 11.45 -3.97
C ALA A 256 22.72 10.27 -4.78
N GLY A 257 22.98 10.51 -6.07
CA GLY A 257 23.53 9.51 -6.99
C GLY A 257 22.50 8.62 -7.69
N TYR A 258 21.20 8.81 -7.41
CA TYR A 258 20.15 8.14 -8.17
C TYR A 258 20.01 8.77 -9.57
N LYS A 259 19.73 7.94 -10.58
CA LYS A 259 19.51 8.36 -11.97
C LYS A 259 18.05 8.25 -12.36
N ALA A 260 17.53 9.30 -13.00
CA ALA A 260 16.21 9.24 -13.62
C ALA A 260 16.20 8.23 -14.76
N ILE A 261 15.16 7.40 -14.83
CA ILE A 261 14.86 6.56 -15.98
C ILE A 261 13.52 6.98 -16.59
N GLU A 262 13.38 6.79 -17.90
CA GLU A 262 12.12 7.06 -18.61
C GLU A 262 10.99 6.18 -18.03
N PRO A 263 9.73 6.68 -18.01
CA PRO A 263 8.56 5.92 -17.52
C PRO A 263 8.34 4.56 -18.19
#